data_AF-A0A353QWQ3-F1
#
_entry.id   AF-A0A353QWQ3-F1
#
_cell.length_a   1.000
_cell.length_b   1.000
_cell.length_c   1.000
_cell.angle_alpha   90.00
_cell.angle_beta   90.00
_cell.angle_gamma   90.00
#
_symmetry.space_group_name_H-M   'P 1'
#
loop_
_entity.id
_entity.type
_entity.pdbx_description
1 polymer ?
#
loop_
_entity_poly.entity_id
_entity_poly.type
_entity_poly.pdbx_seq_one_letter_code
_entity_poly.pdbx_strand_id
1 'polypeptide(L)'
;MQYEVILTNEAKKDFNKLTKVAQKKLDNDYEDIRKYGTDVAYIKHLEGKLFEIRTSDLRSLYTYKEGQIIVIAIIFIKKSQKTPEIYKKRAKKILEI
;
A
#
# COMPACT_ATOMS: atom_id res chain seq x y z
N MET A 1 8.48 -8.10 15.90
CA MET A 1 7.19 -7.36 15.86
C MET A 1 6.51 -7.75 14.56
N GLN A 2 5.30 -8.29 14.61
CA GLN A 2 4.58 -8.74 13.41
C GLN A 2 3.57 -7.66 13.02
N TYR A 3 3.66 -7.15 11.79
CA TYR A 3 2.67 -6.24 11.24
C TYR A 3 1.50 -7.04 10.67
N GLU A 4 0.30 -6.50 10.76
CA GLU A 4 -0.85 -7.01 10.02
C GLU A 4 -1.08 -6.13 8.79
N VAL A 5 -1.12 -6.72 7.59
CA VAL A 5 -1.41 -6.00 6.34
C VAL A 5 -2.82 -6.36 5.87
N ILE A 6 -3.74 -5.39 5.98
CA ILE A 6 -5.15 -5.52 5.63
C ILE A 6 -5.43 -4.73 4.35
N LEU A 7 -6.06 -5.38 3.36
CA LEU A 7 -6.54 -4.73 2.15
C LEU A 7 -8.03 -4.36 2.30
N THR A 8 -8.34 -3.09 2.06
CA THR A 8 -9.72 -2.63 1.87
C THR A 8 -10.37 -3.27 0.64
N ASN A 9 -11.69 -3.15 0.51
CA ASN A 9 -12.41 -3.68 -0.67
C ASN A 9 -11.94 -3.02 -1.97
N GLU A 10 -11.63 -1.74 -1.92
CA GLU A 10 -11.07 -0.96 -3.03
C GLU A 10 -9.68 -1.47 -3.39
N ALA A 11 -8.81 -1.67 -2.41
CA ALA A 11 -7.48 -2.24 -2.63
C ALA A 11 -7.56 -3.65 -3.20
N LYS A 12 -8.48 -4.51 -2.72
CA LYS A 12 -8.71 -5.85 -3.29
C LYS A 12 -9.13 -5.78 -4.77
N LYS A 13 -10.03 -4.85 -5.12
CA LYS A 13 -10.43 -4.63 -6.52
C LYS A 13 -9.25 -4.18 -7.37
N ASP A 14 -8.42 -3.30 -6.85
CA ASP A 14 -7.22 -2.83 -7.57
C ASP A 14 -6.19 -3.95 -7.74
N PHE A 15 -5.95 -4.74 -6.68
CA PHE A 15 -5.08 -5.92 -6.70
C PHE A 15 -5.52 -6.96 -7.75
N ASN A 16 -6.82 -7.26 -7.80
CA ASN A 16 -7.37 -8.25 -8.72
C ASN A 16 -7.28 -7.85 -10.20
N LYS A 17 -7.10 -6.55 -10.49
CA LYS A 17 -6.87 -6.04 -11.86
C LYS A 17 -5.41 -6.18 -12.31
N LEU A 18 -4.49 -6.47 -11.40
CA LEU A 18 -3.08 -6.65 -11.73
C LEU A 18 -2.83 -7.99 -12.43
N THR A 19 -1.72 -8.10 -13.16
CA THR A 19 -1.26 -9.37 -13.70
C THR A 19 -0.84 -10.31 -12.57
N LYS A 20 -0.83 -11.63 -12.81
CA LYS A 20 -0.39 -12.61 -11.79
C LYS A 20 1.03 -12.39 -11.30
N VAL A 21 1.92 -11.94 -12.18
CA VAL A 21 3.31 -11.60 -11.83
C VAL A 21 3.36 -10.39 -10.89
N ALA A 22 2.55 -9.36 -11.18
CA ALA A 22 2.45 -8.16 -10.35
C ALA A 22 1.82 -8.46 -8.98
N GLN A 23 0.76 -9.29 -8.95
CA GLN A 23 0.14 -9.78 -7.71
C GLN A 23 1.18 -10.49 -6.84
N LYS A 24 1.92 -11.45 -7.40
CA LYS A 24 2.93 -12.22 -6.66
C LYS A 24 4.04 -11.35 -6.06
N LYS A 25 4.54 -10.36 -6.82
CA LYS A 25 5.55 -9.43 -6.30
C LYS A 25 5.02 -8.62 -5.12
N LEU A 26 3.77 -8.17 -5.20
CA LEU A 26 3.15 -7.38 -4.15
C LEU A 26 2.81 -8.21 -2.91
N ASP A 27 2.38 -9.45 -3.09
CA ASP A 27 2.16 -10.39 -1.99
C ASP A 27 3.46 -10.68 -1.25
N ASN A 28 4.55 -10.94 -1.97
CA ASN A 28 5.87 -11.15 -1.36
C ASN A 28 6.29 -9.95 -0.49
N ASP A 29 6.18 -8.72 -1.01
CA ASP A 29 6.49 -7.52 -0.23
C ASP A 29 5.60 -7.39 1.01
N TYR A 30 4.31 -7.73 0.91
CA TYR A 30 3.41 -7.72 2.07
C TYR A 30 3.76 -8.82 3.08
N GLU A 31 4.17 -10.00 2.65
CA GLU A 31 4.66 -11.07 3.52
C GLU A 31 5.96 -10.67 4.25
N ASP A 32 6.88 -10.03 3.54
CA ASP A 32 8.12 -9.51 4.11
C ASP A 32 7.81 -8.45 5.17
N ILE A 33 6.86 -7.55 4.92
CA ILE A 33 6.40 -6.57 5.93
C ILE A 33 5.80 -7.27 7.15
N ARG A 34 4.97 -8.29 6.96
CA ARG A 34 4.37 -9.04 8.08
C ARG A 34 5.45 -9.70 8.94
N LYS A 35 6.49 -10.25 8.31
CA LYS A 35 7.52 -11.08 8.97
C LYS A 35 8.65 -10.26 9.59
N TYR A 36 9.12 -9.25 8.87
CA TYR A 36 10.33 -8.50 9.21
C TYR A 36 10.04 -7.03 9.56
N GLY A 37 8.82 -6.56 9.31
CA GLY A 37 8.40 -5.21 9.60
C GLY A 37 8.57 -4.25 8.43
N THR A 38 8.31 -2.97 8.70
CA THR A 38 8.32 -1.93 7.67
C THR A 38 9.70 -1.61 7.13
N ASP A 39 10.77 -1.95 7.87
CA ASP A 39 12.14 -1.57 7.54
C ASP A 39 12.69 -2.30 6.30
N VAL A 40 12.11 -3.46 5.95
CA VAL A 40 12.49 -4.21 4.75
C VAL A 40 11.76 -3.73 3.49
N ALA A 41 10.70 -2.94 3.65
CA ALA A 41 9.95 -2.39 2.55
C ALA A 41 10.34 -0.95 2.25
N TYR A 42 10.35 -0.60 0.96
CA TYR A 42 10.55 0.78 0.54
C TYR A 42 9.30 1.62 0.83
N ILE A 43 9.21 2.11 2.06
CA ILE A 43 8.12 2.97 2.52
C ILE A 43 8.49 4.44 2.32
N LYS A 44 7.53 5.20 1.83
CA LYS A 44 7.63 6.65 1.74
C LYS A 44 6.44 7.30 2.45
N HIS A 45 6.72 8.22 3.36
CA HIS A 45 5.73 9.15 3.86
C HIS A 45 5.32 10.14 2.75
N LEU A 46 4.02 10.31 2.54
CA LEU A 46 3.49 11.25 1.56
C LEU A 46 3.04 12.54 2.23
N GLU A 47 2.08 12.45 3.15
CA GLU A 47 1.48 13.57 3.87
C GLU A 47 0.60 13.07 5.01
N GLY A 48 0.53 13.80 6.13
CA GLY A 48 -0.31 13.44 7.27
C GLY A 48 -0.08 11.99 7.72
N LYS A 49 -1.14 11.18 7.74
CA LYS A 49 -1.10 9.74 8.05
C LYS A 49 -1.06 8.83 6.80
N LEU A 50 -0.80 9.40 5.62
CA LEU A 50 -0.76 8.67 4.35
C LEU A 50 0.68 8.30 3.97
N PHE A 51 0.89 7.01 3.71
CA PHE A 51 2.16 6.41 3.35
C PHE A 51 2.04 5.61 2.05
N GLU A 52 3.17 5.30 1.44
CA GLU A 52 3.30 4.58 0.17
C GLU A 52 4.28 3.42 0.33
N ILE A 53 3.85 2.19 0.05
CA ILE A 53 4.75 1.04 -0.18
C ILE A 53 5.12 1.01 -1.66
N ARG A 54 6.39 0.77 -1.96
CA ARG A 54 6.94 0.75 -3.32
C ARG A 54 7.43 -0.64 -3.71
N THR A 55 6.57 -1.36 -4.42
CA THR A 55 6.89 -2.68 -4.97
C THR A 55 7.15 -2.55 -6.46
N SER A 56 8.42 -2.55 -6.91
CA SER A 56 8.74 -2.38 -8.34
C SER A 56 8.08 -1.10 -8.91
N ASP A 57 7.17 -1.27 -9.86
CA ASP A 57 6.35 -0.27 -10.53
C ASP A 57 4.96 -0.08 -9.88
N LEU A 58 4.62 -0.87 -8.87
CA LEU A 58 3.39 -0.76 -8.10
C LEU A 58 3.55 0.15 -6.90
N ARG A 59 2.46 0.82 -6.53
CA ARG A 59 2.36 1.68 -5.35
C ARG A 59 1.12 1.32 -4.57
N SER A 60 1.29 1.09 -3.28
CA SER A 60 0.20 0.82 -2.35
C SER A 60 0.10 1.97 -1.35
N LEU A 61 -1.02 2.68 -1.38
CA LEU A 61 -1.28 3.78 -0.44
C LEU A 61 -1.96 3.24 0.81
N TYR A 62 -1.46 3.62 1.98
CA TYR A 62 -1.90 3.07 3.25
C TYR A 62 -1.78 4.05 4.42
N THR A 63 -2.40 3.68 5.54
CA THR A 63 -2.18 4.30 6.85
C THR A 63 -1.81 3.23 7.87
N TYR A 64 -1.15 3.66 8.94
CA TYR A 64 -1.02 2.87 10.16
C TYR A 64 -2.27 3.02 11.03
N LYS A 65 -2.67 1.93 11.69
CA LYS A 65 -3.58 1.90 12.84
C LYS A 65 -2.85 1.36 14.06
N GLU A 66 -3.49 1.46 15.23
CA GLU A 66 -2.98 0.88 16.49
C GLU A 66 -2.66 -0.62 16.32
N GLY A 67 -1.72 -1.13 17.11
CA GLY A 67 -1.37 -2.55 17.06
C GLY A 67 -0.59 -2.99 15.82
N GLN A 68 0.14 -2.09 15.14
CA GLN A 68 0.99 -2.41 13.97
C GLN A 68 0.19 -2.88 12.74
N ILE A 69 -1.02 -2.35 12.58
CA ILE A 69 -1.89 -2.66 11.45
C ILE A 69 -1.62 -1.66 10.32
N ILE A 70 -1.32 -2.17 9.14
CA ILE A 70 -1.19 -1.46 7.88
C ILE A 70 -2.48 -1.67 7.07
N VAL A 71 -3.21 -0.59 6.82
CA VAL A 71 -4.47 -0.64 6.05
C VAL A 71 -4.25 -0.07 4.65
N ILE A 72 -4.22 -0.93 3.64
CA ILE A 72 -4.04 -0.56 2.23
C ILE A 72 -5.38 -0.09 1.63
N ALA A 73 -5.39 1.11 1.07
CA ALA A 73 -6.56 1.73 0.46
C ALA A 73 -6.61 1.61 -1.06
N ILE A 74 -5.46 1.83 -1.72
CA ILE A 74 -5.37 1.90 -3.18
C ILE A 74 -4.08 1.25 -3.63
N ILE A 75 -4.16 0.50 -4.72
CA ILE A 75 -2.99 -0.08 -5.40
C ILE A 75 -3.01 0.40 -6.85
N PHE A 76 -1.88 0.90 -7.36
CA PHE A 76 -1.80 1.36 -8.74
C PHE A 76 -0.40 1.20 -9.33
N ILE A 77 -0.32 1.12 -10.66
CA ILE A 77 0.94 1.15 -11.40
C ILE A 77 1.39 2.61 -11.52
N LYS A 78 2.65 2.89 -11.15
CA LYS A 78 3.27 4.20 -11.25
C LYS A 78 3.31 4.66 -12.71
N LYS A 79 2.64 5.77 -13.00
CA LYS A 79 2.64 6.40 -14.34
C LYS A 79 3.51 7.65 -14.45
N SER A 80 3.86 8.26 -13.32
CA SER A 80 4.64 9.50 -13.28
C SER A 80 5.61 9.50 -12.08
N GLN A 81 6.50 10.49 -12.03
CA GLN A 81 7.51 10.57 -10.96
C GLN A 81 6.88 10.76 -9.56
N LYS A 82 5.79 11.53 -9.46
CA LYS A 82 5.09 11.85 -8.20
C LYS A 82 3.78 11.09 -8.10
N THR A 83 3.39 10.70 -6.89
CA THR A 83 2.09 10.10 -6.59
C THR A 83 0.96 11.06 -7.02
N PRO A 84 0.10 10.68 -7.98
CA PRO A 84 -0.97 11.55 -8.45
C PRO A 84 -1.96 11.93 -7.34
N GLU A 85 -2.40 13.19 -7.35
CA GLU A 85 -3.25 13.75 -6.30
C GLU A 85 -4.62 13.07 -6.21
N ILE A 86 -5.15 12.58 -7.34
CA ILE A 86 -6.40 11.82 -7.39
C ILE A 86 -6.35 10.55 -6.54
N TYR A 87 -5.20 9.85 -6.52
CA TYR A 87 -5.03 8.65 -5.71
C TYR A 87 -4.90 9.01 -4.23
N LYS A 88 -4.19 10.09 -3.89
CA LYS A 88 -4.10 10.54 -2.49
C LYS A 88 -5.47 10.91 -1.93
N LYS A 89 -6.24 11.73 -2.65
CA LYS A 89 -7.60 12.13 -2.27
C LYS A 89 -8.51 10.92 -2.08
N ARG A 90 -8.46 9.95 -3.00
CA ARG A 90 -9.27 8.73 -2.91
C ARG A 90 -8.83 7.85 -1.73
N ALA A 91 -7.52 7.73 -1.47
CA ALA A 91 -7.00 6.94 -0.36
C ALA A 91 -7.41 7.55 0.99
N LYS A 92 -7.24 8.87 1.15
CA LYS A 92 -7.71 9.63 2.31
C LYS A 92 -9.20 9.42 2.59
N LYS A 93 -10.04 9.49 1.54
CA LYS A 93 -11.49 9.23 1.66
C LYS A 93 -11.81 7.80 2.13
N ILE A 94 -11.08 6.80 1.63
CA ILE A 94 -11.29 5.38 2.02
C ILE A 94 -10.82 5.12 3.46
N LEU A 95 -9.74 5.79 3.87
CA LEU A 95 -9.09 5.60 5.17
C LEU A 95 -9.65 6.53 6.26
N GLU A 96 -10.47 7.50 5.88
CA GLU A 96 -11.03 8.54 6.75
C GLU A 96 -9.92 9.37 7.46
N ILE A 97 -8.89 9.78 6.71
CA ILE A 97 -7.73 10.58 7.17
C ILE A 97 -7.45 11.83 6.32
#